data_AF-A0A8J7DW61-F1
#
_entry.id   AF-A0A8J7DW61-F1
#
_cell.length_a   1.000
_cell.length_b   1.000
_cell.length_c   1.000
_cell.angle_alpha   90.00
_cell.angle_beta   90.00
_cell.angle_gamma   90.00
#
_symmetry.space_group_name_H-M   'P 1'
#
loop_
_entity.id
_entity.type
_entity.pdbx_description
1 polymer ?
#
loop_
_entity_poly.entity_id
_entity_poly.type
_entity_poly.pdbx_seq_one_letter_code
_entity_poly.pdbx_strand_id
1 'polypeptide(L)'
;MYASSKTQFQYPWWAGNARFIDLSNTFIVAHVAQAALITLWVGVFTLFELVCYSPSAPMYEQGLILLPHLAAQGWGVGSNGEILDTYPYFVIGVVHAISAGVLGAGAWFHRNRLSPSLESEGGKAANFHFTWDDSGKLGFILGHHLIILGLGAILLVAKAMFFGGLYDATIGEVRLVTEPTLDIGAIASYRTHLFDVNNLEDLVGGHIYVAVLLLAGGIWHIVVPPFNWVKQRFLFSGDGILAYSLFGIALAGFAASYYCGFNSLAYPVEFYGPTLELKSAFLPFYYEPNPSMATGYTSRVWLANAHFYLAFFFLQGGLWHYQRAMGFDIGEQVRDWQRKFAEATGKLAVNYQKPFSSQPKSMLDVCYERPRSEPQPVLKFEQPFGSYDYCQSQGIETPSLTDINGIQTTLYQTKYHPRKIVFYQNSALTQARETFDRRTKVAKVAYGQPKKQLDAFNQPLDRVIYEPSQSQPD
;
A
#
# COMPACT_ATOMS: atom_id res chain seq x y z
N MET A 1 6.86 -3.56 23.04
CA MET A 1 5.99 -2.66 22.25
C MET A 1 6.77 -1.40 21.88
N TYR A 2 6.95 -1.09 20.60
CA TYR A 2 7.44 0.24 20.17
C TYR A 2 6.28 1.28 20.11
N ALA A 3 5.04 0.79 20.06
CA ALA A 3 3.83 1.62 20.02
C ALA A 3 3.23 1.94 21.41
N SER A 4 3.85 1.53 22.52
CA SER A 4 3.38 1.89 23.88
C SER A 4 4.47 2.40 24.83
N SER A 5 5.73 2.49 24.38
CA SER A 5 6.83 3.01 25.23
C SER A 5 6.97 4.53 25.18
N LYS A 6 6.24 5.18 24.28
CA LYS A 6 6.20 6.64 24.14
C LYS A 6 4.97 7.16 24.87
N THR A 7 5.17 7.93 25.93
CA THR A 7 4.07 8.65 26.57
C THR A 7 3.37 9.54 25.52
N GLN A 8 2.07 9.77 25.69
CA GLN A 8 1.19 10.52 24.76
C GLN A 8 1.80 11.82 24.19
N PHE A 9 2.68 12.47 24.96
CA PHE A 9 3.38 13.71 24.64
C PHE A 9 4.57 13.58 23.67
N GLN A 10 5.01 12.36 23.34
CA GLN A 10 6.21 12.14 22.51
C GLN A 10 5.92 12.02 21.00
N TYR A 11 4.66 12.05 20.58
CA TYR A 11 4.32 12.08 19.15
C TYR A 11 4.40 13.53 18.61
N PRO A 12 5.18 13.78 17.55
CA PRO A 12 5.20 15.09 16.88
C PRO A 12 3.86 15.41 16.21
N TRP A 13 3.63 16.68 15.87
CA TRP A 13 2.34 17.15 15.36
C TRP A 13 1.88 16.42 14.07
N TRP A 14 2.82 16.05 13.20
CA TRP A 14 2.55 15.30 11.96
C TRP A 14 2.10 13.85 12.22
N ALA A 15 2.31 13.32 13.43
CA ALA A 15 1.78 12.05 13.92
C ALA A 15 0.70 12.26 15.00
N GLY A 16 0.03 13.42 15.00
CA GLY A 16 -0.84 13.85 16.09
C GLY A 16 -1.96 12.87 16.43
N ASN A 17 -2.49 12.14 15.45
CA ASN A 17 -3.56 11.17 15.68
C ASN A 17 -3.12 9.95 16.50
N ALA A 18 -1.82 9.63 16.51
CA ALA A 18 -1.28 8.58 17.36
C ALA A 18 -1.41 8.90 18.86
N ARG A 19 -1.63 10.17 19.23
CA ARG A 19 -1.79 10.59 20.62
C ARG A 19 -3.10 10.11 21.26
N PHE A 20 -4.08 9.64 20.50
CA PHE A 20 -5.35 9.19 21.06
C PHE A 20 -5.62 7.69 20.84
N ILE A 21 -4.58 6.90 20.58
CA ILE A 21 -4.67 5.44 20.42
C ILE A 21 -5.35 4.77 21.63
N ASP A 22 -5.02 5.21 22.85
CA ASP A 22 -5.56 4.64 24.09
C ASP A 22 -6.78 5.43 24.64
N LEU A 23 -7.26 6.43 23.90
CA LEU A 23 -8.41 7.24 24.29
C LEU A 23 -9.66 6.75 23.57
N SER A 24 -10.30 5.72 24.14
CA SER A 24 -11.45 5.02 23.55
C SER A 24 -12.59 5.93 23.04
N ASN A 25 -12.99 6.97 23.77
CA ASN A 25 -14.03 7.90 23.29
C ASN A 25 -13.51 8.79 22.16
N THR A 26 -12.31 9.37 22.32
CA THR A 26 -11.69 10.20 21.27
C THR A 26 -11.49 9.40 19.97
N PHE A 27 -11.16 8.11 20.09
CA PHE A 27 -11.07 7.18 18.97
C PHE A 27 -12.43 7.04 18.26
N ILE A 28 -13.53 6.82 19.01
CA ILE A 28 -14.89 6.77 18.46
C ILE A 28 -15.25 8.09 17.76
N VAL A 29 -14.99 9.23 18.40
CA VAL A 29 -15.26 10.57 17.83
C VAL A 29 -14.57 10.73 16.47
N ALA A 30 -13.29 10.36 16.36
CA ALA A 30 -12.55 10.47 15.11
C ALA A 30 -13.17 9.64 13.98
N HIS A 31 -13.59 8.40 14.28
CA HIS A 31 -14.19 7.50 13.28
C HIS A 31 -15.60 7.94 12.89
N VAL A 32 -16.42 8.39 13.84
CA VAL A 32 -17.77 8.93 13.54
C VAL A 32 -17.67 10.22 12.73
N ALA A 33 -16.69 11.09 13.02
CA ALA A 33 -16.44 12.28 12.22
C ALA A 33 -16.00 11.93 10.79
N GLN A 34 -15.14 10.91 10.62
CA GLN A 34 -14.78 10.43 9.28
C GLN A 34 -15.99 9.84 8.54
N ALA A 35 -16.85 9.08 9.22
CA ALA A 35 -18.09 8.58 8.63
C ALA A 35 -19.03 9.73 8.22
N ALA A 36 -19.10 10.82 9.01
CA ALA A 36 -19.83 12.02 8.66
C ALA A 36 -19.27 12.68 7.39
N LEU A 37 -17.94 12.78 7.24
CA LEU A 37 -17.31 13.33 6.04
C LEU A 37 -17.59 12.49 4.80
N ILE A 38 -17.51 11.16 4.90
CA ILE A 38 -17.85 10.24 3.79
C ILE A 38 -19.31 10.42 3.39
N THR A 39 -20.22 10.41 4.37
CA THR A 39 -21.66 10.56 4.13
C THR A 39 -21.99 11.93 3.53
N LEU A 40 -21.32 12.99 3.99
CA LEU A 40 -21.47 14.33 3.45
C LEU A 40 -20.97 14.39 2.01
N TRP A 41 -19.80 13.81 1.73
CA TRP A 41 -19.25 13.73 0.38
C TRP A 41 -20.23 13.05 -0.57
N VAL A 42 -20.77 11.88 -0.19
CA VAL A 42 -21.78 11.17 -1.00
C VAL A 42 -22.98 12.10 -1.26
N GLY A 43 -23.58 12.68 -0.22
CA GLY A 43 -24.76 13.53 -0.39
C GLY A 43 -24.52 14.76 -1.26
N VAL A 44 -23.45 15.52 -0.96
CA VAL A 44 -23.12 16.76 -1.67
C VAL A 44 -22.67 16.47 -3.11
N PHE A 45 -21.84 15.45 -3.34
CA PHE A 45 -21.39 15.13 -4.70
C PHE A 45 -22.49 14.52 -5.55
N THR A 46 -23.44 13.74 -4.98
CA THR A 46 -24.63 13.29 -5.73
C THR A 46 -25.47 14.48 -6.19
N LEU A 47 -25.69 15.47 -5.32
CA LEU A 47 -26.43 16.69 -5.67
C LEU A 47 -25.66 17.56 -6.67
N PHE A 48 -24.34 17.66 -6.52
CA PHE A 48 -23.48 18.37 -7.46
C PHE A 48 -23.51 17.73 -8.85
N GLU A 49 -23.33 16.41 -8.92
CA GLU A 49 -23.44 15.66 -10.17
C GLU A 49 -24.82 15.84 -10.82
N LEU A 50 -25.89 15.84 -10.03
CA LEU A 50 -27.24 16.06 -10.53
C LEU A 50 -27.44 17.46 -11.12
N VAL A 51 -26.81 18.49 -10.56
CA VAL A 51 -26.84 19.86 -11.11
C VAL A 51 -26.05 19.94 -12.43
N CYS A 52 -24.96 19.19 -12.56
CA CYS A 52 -24.14 19.16 -13.75
C CYS A 52 -24.64 18.18 -14.83
N TYR A 53 -25.55 17.27 -14.49
CA TYR A 53 -26.05 16.23 -15.38
C TYR A 53 -26.88 16.81 -16.53
N SER A 54 -26.56 16.38 -17.75
CA SER A 54 -27.35 16.62 -18.95
C SER A 54 -27.82 15.30 -19.55
N PRO A 55 -29.12 15.13 -19.84
CA PRO A 55 -29.63 13.96 -20.55
C PRO A 55 -29.26 13.95 -22.04
N SER A 56 -28.71 15.05 -22.57
CA SER A 56 -28.32 15.14 -23.99
C SER A 56 -27.01 14.42 -24.34
N ALA A 57 -26.29 13.91 -23.35
CA ALA A 57 -25.00 13.24 -23.51
C ALA A 57 -24.96 11.95 -22.70
N PRO A 58 -24.14 10.96 -23.08
CA PRO A 58 -23.94 9.76 -22.28
C PRO A 58 -23.42 10.09 -20.87
N MET A 59 -23.81 9.29 -19.88
CA MET A 59 -23.45 9.56 -18.48
C MET A 59 -21.94 9.49 -18.25
N TYR A 60 -21.26 8.56 -18.92
CA TYR A 60 -19.83 8.32 -18.77
C TYR A 60 -18.93 9.42 -19.34
N GLU A 61 -19.47 10.34 -20.15
CA GLU A 61 -18.71 11.45 -20.76
C GLU A 61 -18.71 12.71 -19.90
N GLN A 62 -19.55 12.74 -18.88
CA GLN A 62 -19.83 13.96 -18.10
C GLN A 62 -19.02 14.04 -16.80
N GLY A 63 -18.11 13.09 -16.56
CA GLY A 63 -17.32 13.02 -15.32
C GLY A 63 -18.14 12.64 -14.08
N LEU A 64 -19.23 11.89 -14.28
CA LEU A 64 -20.14 11.47 -13.21
C LEU A 64 -19.68 10.15 -12.62
N ILE A 65 -19.59 10.04 -11.30
CA ILE A 65 -19.16 8.82 -10.62
C ILE A 65 -20.20 8.29 -9.65
N LEU A 66 -21.16 9.08 -9.16
CA LEU A 66 -22.20 8.66 -8.23
C LEU A 66 -23.52 8.34 -8.93
N LEU A 67 -23.96 9.17 -9.88
CA LEU A 67 -25.19 8.89 -10.64
C LEU A 67 -25.15 7.55 -11.39
N PRO A 68 -24.03 7.12 -12.02
CA PRO A 68 -23.92 5.79 -12.61
C PRO A 68 -24.20 4.65 -11.62
N HIS A 69 -23.79 4.80 -10.35
CA HIS A 69 -24.03 3.76 -9.33
C HIS A 69 -25.50 3.68 -8.94
N LEU A 70 -26.23 4.81 -8.94
CA LEU A 70 -27.67 4.83 -8.69
C LEU A 70 -28.44 4.27 -9.90
N ALA A 71 -28.00 4.59 -11.11
CA ALA A 71 -28.56 4.06 -12.34
C ALA A 71 -28.39 2.54 -12.45
N ALA A 72 -27.20 2.00 -12.12
CA ALA A 72 -26.96 0.56 -12.07
C ALA A 72 -27.87 -0.18 -11.06
N GLN A 73 -28.27 0.48 -9.98
CA GLN A 73 -29.25 -0.05 -9.02
C GLN A 73 -30.71 0.04 -9.51
N GLY A 74 -30.95 0.58 -10.71
CA GLY A 74 -32.26 0.71 -11.33
C GLY A 74 -33.09 1.89 -10.83
N TRP A 75 -32.48 2.90 -10.22
CA TRP A 75 -33.21 4.10 -9.78
C TRP A 75 -33.44 5.04 -10.96
N GLY A 76 -34.70 5.28 -11.34
CA GLY A 76 -35.01 6.29 -12.36
C GLY A 76 -34.57 5.95 -13.79
N VAL A 77 -34.24 4.68 -14.04
CA VAL A 77 -33.76 4.17 -15.32
C VAL A 77 -34.89 3.46 -16.08
N GLY A 78 -34.98 3.71 -17.37
CA GLY A 78 -35.85 3.01 -18.32
C GLY A 78 -35.07 2.13 -19.29
N SER A 79 -35.69 1.88 -20.44
CA SER A 79 -35.14 1.03 -21.49
C SER A 79 -33.80 1.54 -22.04
N ASN A 80 -32.88 0.61 -22.29
CA ASN A 80 -31.53 0.83 -22.80
C ASN A 80 -30.71 1.88 -22.02
N GLY A 81 -30.97 2.00 -20.72
CA GLY A 81 -30.23 2.93 -19.85
C GLY A 81 -30.68 4.39 -19.95
N GLU A 82 -31.84 4.67 -20.57
CA GLU A 82 -32.41 6.02 -20.58
C GLU A 82 -32.76 6.47 -19.16
N ILE A 83 -32.41 7.70 -18.78
CA ILE A 83 -32.73 8.26 -17.46
C ILE A 83 -34.07 8.98 -17.54
N LEU A 84 -35.11 8.36 -16.98
CA LEU A 84 -36.49 8.84 -17.02
C LEU A 84 -36.84 9.77 -15.87
N ASP A 85 -36.29 9.51 -14.67
CA ASP A 85 -36.59 10.27 -13.47
C ASP A 85 -35.34 10.46 -12.60
N THR A 86 -34.96 11.71 -12.36
CA THR A 86 -33.82 12.06 -11.51
C THR A 86 -34.21 12.38 -10.06
N TYR A 87 -35.51 12.38 -9.73
CA TYR A 87 -35.98 12.64 -8.37
C TYR A 87 -35.42 11.64 -7.33
N PRO A 88 -35.31 10.33 -7.60
CA PRO A 88 -34.65 9.41 -6.68
C PRO A 88 -33.20 9.80 -6.36
N TYR A 89 -32.45 10.31 -7.34
CA TYR A 89 -31.07 10.76 -7.14
C TYR A 89 -31.02 11.97 -6.20
N PHE A 90 -31.94 12.92 -6.38
CA PHE A 90 -32.09 14.07 -5.49
C PHE A 90 -32.39 13.62 -4.05
N VAL A 91 -33.39 12.74 -3.88
CA VAL A 91 -33.79 12.24 -2.54
C VAL A 91 -32.63 11.54 -1.86
N ILE A 92 -31.93 10.64 -2.56
CA ILE A 92 -30.76 9.92 -2.02
C ILE A 92 -29.65 10.89 -1.62
N GLY A 93 -29.35 11.89 -2.46
CA GLY A 93 -28.36 12.93 -2.15
C GLY A 93 -28.72 13.73 -0.89
N VAL A 94 -29.98 14.18 -0.77
CA VAL A 94 -30.47 14.91 0.40
C VAL A 94 -30.45 14.05 1.67
N VAL A 95 -30.90 12.80 1.59
CA VAL A 95 -30.89 11.87 2.74
C VAL A 95 -29.47 11.69 3.28
N HIS A 96 -28.48 11.51 2.41
CA HIS A 96 -27.08 11.41 2.83
C HIS A 96 -26.57 12.72 3.44
N ALA A 97 -26.85 13.87 2.82
CA ALA A 97 -26.42 15.17 3.33
C ALA A 97 -26.98 15.46 4.74
N ILE A 98 -28.26 15.18 4.99
CA ILE A 98 -28.90 15.34 6.30
C ILE A 98 -28.32 14.34 7.30
N SER A 99 -28.17 13.07 6.90
CA SER A 99 -27.60 12.02 7.76
C SER A 99 -26.18 12.35 8.21
N ALA A 100 -25.38 12.97 7.34
CA ALA A 100 -24.05 13.46 7.68
C ALA A 100 -24.08 14.51 8.81
N GLY A 101 -25.09 15.40 8.81
CA GLY A 101 -25.31 16.35 9.89
C GLY A 101 -25.58 15.67 11.24
N VAL A 102 -26.36 14.59 11.24
CA VAL A 102 -26.64 13.78 12.44
C VAL A 102 -25.35 13.10 12.95
N LEU A 103 -24.57 12.49 12.06
CA LEU A 103 -23.28 11.87 12.42
C LEU A 103 -22.29 12.90 12.98
N GLY A 104 -22.19 14.08 12.35
CA GLY A 104 -21.35 15.18 12.80
C GLY A 104 -21.78 15.71 14.17
N ALA A 105 -23.09 15.86 14.40
CA ALA A 105 -23.64 16.22 15.70
C ALA A 105 -23.35 15.16 16.77
N GLY A 106 -23.41 13.87 16.42
CA GLY A 106 -23.01 12.77 17.28
C GLY A 106 -21.52 12.84 17.68
N ALA A 107 -20.63 13.04 16.71
CA ALA A 107 -19.20 13.22 16.99
C ALA A 107 -18.94 14.44 17.89
N TRP A 108 -19.62 15.55 17.64
CA TRP A 108 -19.54 16.74 18.49
C TRP A 108 -20.05 16.45 19.91
N PHE A 109 -21.18 15.76 20.05
CA PHE A 109 -21.73 15.38 21.36
C PHE A 109 -20.74 14.52 22.14
N HIS A 110 -20.23 13.44 21.55
CA HIS A 110 -19.28 12.54 22.19
C HIS A 110 -18.00 13.26 22.63
N ARG A 111 -17.50 14.21 21.82
CA ARG A 111 -16.32 15.01 22.15
C ARG A 111 -16.53 15.94 23.35
N ASN A 112 -17.69 16.57 23.45
CA ASN A 112 -17.94 17.64 24.42
C ASN A 112 -18.63 17.16 25.71
N ARG A 113 -19.30 16.00 25.67
CA ARG A 113 -20.11 15.51 26.80
C ARG A 113 -19.54 14.29 27.51
N LEU A 114 -18.59 13.58 26.90
CA LEU A 114 -17.97 12.40 27.47
C LEU A 114 -16.47 12.63 27.65
N SER A 115 -15.89 11.97 28.64
CA SER A 115 -14.45 11.97 28.88
C SER A 115 -13.68 11.39 27.67
N PRO A 116 -12.43 11.80 27.44
CA PRO A 116 -11.62 11.27 26.33
C PRO A 116 -11.43 9.74 26.35
N SER A 117 -11.44 9.13 27.53
CA SER A 117 -11.54 7.68 27.71
C SER A 117 -12.88 7.33 28.33
N LEU A 118 -13.53 6.27 27.83
CA LEU A 118 -14.77 5.74 28.40
C LEU A 118 -14.54 4.91 29.67
N GLU A 119 -13.28 4.62 30.03
CA GLU A 119 -12.95 3.93 31.28
C GLU A 119 -13.38 4.74 32.52
N SER A 120 -13.27 6.06 32.45
CA SER A 120 -13.66 6.96 33.54
C SER A 120 -15.16 7.28 33.55
N GLU A 121 -15.91 6.82 32.56
CA GLU A 121 -17.35 7.05 32.47
C GLU A 121 -18.13 6.02 33.29
N GLY A 122 -19.31 6.42 33.77
CA GLY A 122 -20.22 5.54 34.51
C GLY A 122 -21.29 4.89 33.62
N GLY A 123 -22.03 3.94 34.21
CA GLY A 123 -23.24 3.38 33.60
C GLY A 123 -22.99 2.65 32.29
N LYS A 124 -23.86 2.88 31.28
CA LYS A 124 -23.80 2.17 29.99
C LYS A 124 -22.61 2.60 29.12
N ALA A 125 -22.09 3.82 29.27
CA ALA A 125 -20.98 4.33 28.47
C ALA A 125 -19.69 3.57 28.74
N ALA A 126 -19.45 3.19 30.00
CA ALA A 126 -18.32 2.35 30.43
C ALA A 126 -18.26 1.03 29.65
N ASN A 127 -19.41 0.45 29.28
CA ASN A 127 -19.47 -0.79 28.52
C ASN A 127 -18.88 -0.68 27.11
N PHE A 128 -18.66 0.52 26.58
CA PHE A 128 -18.05 0.75 25.27
C PHE A 128 -16.54 1.02 25.36
N HIS A 129 -15.97 1.07 26.55
CA HIS A 129 -14.52 1.08 26.72
C HIS A 129 -13.90 -0.21 26.15
N PHE A 130 -12.73 -0.07 25.54
CA PHE A 130 -11.91 -1.19 25.07
C PHE A 130 -10.44 -0.83 25.20
N THR A 131 -9.62 -1.88 25.35
CA THR A 131 -8.17 -1.81 25.27
C THR A 131 -7.69 -2.73 24.14
N TRP A 132 -6.51 -2.46 23.60
CA TRP A 132 -5.99 -3.19 22.44
C TRP A 132 -5.57 -4.64 22.76
N ASP A 133 -5.34 -4.94 24.03
CA ASP A 133 -4.99 -6.27 24.54
C ASP A 133 -6.21 -7.13 24.91
N ASP A 134 -7.40 -6.55 25.05
CA ASP A 134 -8.64 -7.29 25.26
C ASP A 134 -9.18 -7.88 23.94
N SER A 135 -8.58 -9.00 23.55
CA SER A 135 -8.99 -9.79 22.38
C SER A 135 -10.47 -10.23 22.40
N GLY A 136 -11.08 -10.38 23.58
CA GLY A 136 -12.49 -10.75 23.71
C GLY A 136 -13.40 -9.58 23.34
N LYS A 137 -13.11 -8.39 23.89
CA LYS A 137 -13.84 -7.16 23.57
C LYS A 137 -13.69 -6.76 22.10
N LEU A 138 -12.48 -6.91 21.55
CA LEU A 138 -12.23 -6.66 20.13
C LEU A 138 -13.01 -7.61 19.22
N GLY A 139 -13.08 -8.91 19.58
CA GLY A 139 -13.93 -9.89 18.88
C GLY A 139 -15.41 -9.54 18.93
N PHE A 140 -15.89 -9.13 20.11
CA PHE A 140 -17.27 -8.67 20.30
C PHE A 140 -17.61 -7.46 19.42
N ILE A 141 -16.72 -6.47 19.34
CA ILE A 141 -16.89 -5.30 18.47
C ILE A 141 -16.90 -5.73 17.00
N LEU A 142 -15.94 -6.56 16.57
CA LEU A 142 -15.87 -7.09 15.20
C LEU A 142 -17.19 -7.79 14.82
N GLY A 143 -17.72 -8.66 15.68
CA GLY A 143 -18.93 -9.41 15.38
C GLY A 143 -20.16 -8.53 15.13
N HIS A 144 -20.31 -7.43 15.87
CA HIS A 144 -21.38 -6.45 15.62
C HIS A 144 -21.23 -5.76 14.25
N HIS A 145 -20.01 -5.40 13.86
CA HIS A 145 -19.76 -4.80 12.55
C HIS A 145 -20.03 -5.79 11.41
N LEU A 146 -19.67 -7.06 11.58
CA LEU A 146 -20.01 -8.11 10.60
C LEU A 146 -21.51 -8.26 10.42
N ILE A 147 -22.30 -8.21 11.51
CA ILE A 147 -23.76 -8.23 11.41
C ILE A 147 -24.27 -7.02 10.60
N ILE A 148 -23.77 -5.81 10.87
CA ILE A 148 -24.17 -4.61 10.13
C ILE A 148 -23.83 -4.73 8.64
N LEU A 149 -22.66 -5.26 8.29
CA LEU A 149 -22.29 -5.53 6.89
C LEU A 149 -23.21 -6.59 6.24
N GLY A 150 -23.56 -7.65 6.98
CA GLY A 150 -24.50 -8.67 6.53
C GLY A 150 -25.90 -8.10 6.25
N LEU A 151 -26.39 -7.20 7.11
CA LEU A 151 -27.62 -6.46 6.87
C LEU A 151 -27.51 -5.56 5.63
N GLY A 152 -26.36 -4.94 5.39
CA GLY A 152 -26.09 -4.18 4.16
C GLY A 152 -26.21 -5.04 2.90
N ALA A 153 -25.65 -6.25 2.90
CA ALA A 153 -25.80 -7.19 1.78
C ALA A 153 -27.27 -7.60 1.56
N ILE A 154 -28.04 -7.80 2.64
CA ILE A 154 -29.48 -8.08 2.56
C ILE A 154 -30.24 -6.92 1.93
N LEU A 155 -29.86 -5.66 2.19
CA LEU A 155 -30.52 -4.51 1.57
C LEU A 155 -30.38 -4.51 0.04
N LEU A 156 -29.22 -4.93 -0.49
CA LEU A 156 -29.04 -5.09 -1.94
C LEU A 156 -29.91 -6.22 -2.49
N VAL A 157 -29.95 -7.37 -1.81
CA VAL A 157 -30.82 -8.49 -2.19
C VAL A 157 -32.29 -8.05 -2.20
N ALA A 158 -32.72 -7.34 -1.15
CA ALA A 158 -34.07 -6.83 -1.06
C ALA A 158 -34.40 -5.83 -2.17
N LYS A 159 -33.44 -4.94 -2.51
CA LYS A 159 -33.57 -4.03 -3.67
C LYS A 159 -33.80 -4.79 -4.96
N ALA A 160 -33.00 -5.82 -5.21
CA ALA A 160 -33.04 -6.62 -6.44
C ALA A 160 -34.30 -7.50 -6.57
N MET A 161 -34.79 -8.05 -5.47
CA MET A 161 -35.90 -9.01 -5.49
C MET A 161 -37.28 -8.38 -5.25
N PHE A 162 -37.34 -7.32 -4.44
CA PHE A 162 -38.62 -6.80 -3.93
C PHE A 162 -38.86 -5.32 -4.20
N PHE A 163 -37.81 -4.50 -4.37
CA PHE A 163 -37.94 -3.05 -4.53
C PHE A 163 -37.48 -2.57 -5.91
N GLY A 164 -38.24 -2.95 -6.94
CA GLY A 164 -38.08 -2.44 -8.30
C GLY A 164 -36.94 -3.06 -9.11
N GLY A 165 -36.04 -3.85 -8.53
CA GLY A 165 -35.06 -4.63 -9.29
C GLY A 165 -33.70 -3.96 -9.45
N LEU A 166 -32.88 -4.48 -10.36
CA LEU A 166 -31.60 -3.91 -10.76
C LEU A 166 -31.59 -3.70 -12.29
N TYR A 167 -30.72 -2.82 -12.78
CA TYR A 167 -30.49 -2.70 -14.22
C TYR A 167 -29.74 -3.94 -14.72
N ASP A 168 -30.30 -4.60 -15.73
CA ASP A 168 -29.68 -5.73 -16.41
C ASP A 168 -29.13 -5.28 -17.78
N ALA A 169 -27.81 -5.16 -17.87
CA ALA A 169 -27.12 -4.76 -19.09
C ALA A 169 -27.26 -5.79 -20.24
N THR A 170 -27.68 -7.03 -19.97
CA THR A 170 -27.86 -8.04 -21.03
C THR A 170 -29.12 -7.81 -21.85
N ILE A 171 -30.15 -7.24 -21.24
CA ILE A 171 -31.44 -6.93 -21.89
C ILE A 171 -31.71 -5.43 -21.98
N GLY A 172 -30.90 -4.59 -21.32
CA GLY A 172 -31.04 -3.14 -21.31
C GLY A 172 -32.23 -2.65 -20.49
N GLU A 173 -32.65 -3.36 -19.44
CA GLU A 173 -33.87 -3.03 -18.69
C GLU A 173 -33.66 -3.18 -17.19
N VAL A 174 -34.44 -2.43 -16.40
CA VAL A 174 -34.56 -2.68 -14.97
C VAL A 174 -35.53 -3.83 -14.74
N ARG A 175 -35.07 -4.90 -14.08
CA ARG A 175 -35.91 -6.06 -13.79
C ARG A 175 -35.73 -6.59 -12.37
N LEU A 176 -36.79 -7.21 -11.87
CA LEU A 176 -36.75 -7.97 -10.63
C LEU A 176 -36.00 -9.28 -10.84
N VAL A 177 -35.18 -9.65 -9.85
CA VAL A 177 -34.51 -10.94 -9.80
C VAL A 177 -35.38 -11.88 -8.97
N THR A 178 -36.15 -12.74 -9.63
CA THR A 178 -37.11 -13.63 -8.95
C THR A 178 -36.46 -14.94 -8.48
N GLU A 179 -35.45 -15.41 -9.21
CA GLU A 179 -34.82 -16.72 -9.00
C GLU A 179 -33.29 -16.57 -8.84
N PRO A 180 -32.80 -15.99 -7.72
CA PRO A 180 -31.37 -15.87 -7.49
C PRO A 180 -30.70 -17.25 -7.39
N THR A 181 -29.46 -17.37 -7.85
CA THR A 181 -28.72 -18.64 -7.84
C THR A 181 -28.39 -19.06 -6.41
N LEU A 182 -29.06 -20.12 -5.95
CA LEU A 182 -28.81 -20.73 -4.64
C LEU A 182 -27.99 -22.03 -4.75
N ASP A 183 -27.55 -22.43 -5.93
CA ASP A 183 -26.65 -23.58 -6.05
C ASP A 183 -25.25 -23.25 -5.52
N ILE A 184 -24.83 -23.97 -4.47
CA ILE A 184 -23.51 -23.80 -3.86
C ILE A 184 -22.40 -24.13 -4.87
N GLY A 185 -22.62 -25.11 -5.74
CA GLY A 185 -21.64 -25.51 -6.75
C GLY A 185 -21.30 -24.38 -7.71
N ALA A 186 -22.34 -23.76 -8.29
CA ALA A 186 -22.25 -22.60 -9.15
C ALA A 186 -21.59 -21.40 -8.46
N ILE A 187 -22.04 -21.02 -7.25
CA ILE A 187 -21.41 -19.89 -6.55
C ILE A 187 -19.96 -20.20 -6.17
N ALA A 188 -19.64 -21.44 -5.80
CA ALA A 188 -18.27 -21.83 -5.46
C ALA A 188 -17.32 -21.92 -6.67
N SER A 189 -17.84 -22.05 -7.90
CA SER A 189 -17.01 -22.08 -9.10
C SER A 189 -16.37 -20.71 -9.37
N TYR A 190 -17.05 -19.61 -9.02
CA TYR A 190 -16.52 -18.26 -9.18
C TYR A 190 -15.20 -17.99 -8.46
N ARG A 191 -14.75 -18.86 -7.54
CA ARG A 191 -13.42 -18.74 -6.93
C ARG A 191 -12.25 -18.77 -7.93
N THR A 192 -12.42 -19.37 -9.12
CA THR A 192 -11.39 -19.39 -10.17
C THR A 192 -11.54 -18.27 -11.20
N HIS A 193 -12.69 -17.60 -11.24
CA HIS A 193 -13.06 -16.58 -12.21
C HIS A 193 -13.93 -15.49 -11.54
N LEU A 194 -13.39 -14.90 -10.47
CA LEU A 194 -14.11 -14.04 -9.51
C LEU A 194 -14.82 -12.84 -10.13
N PHE A 195 -14.37 -12.40 -11.31
CA PHE A 195 -14.78 -11.16 -11.95
C PHE A 195 -15.70 -11.37 -13.17
N ASP A 196 -15.97 -12.63 -13.52
CA ASP A 196 -16.68 -13.01 -14.74
C ASP A 196 -18.20 -13.19 -14.50
N VAL A 197 -18.74 -12.61 -13.42
CA VAL A 197 -20.18 -12.61 -13.14
C VAL A 197 -20.91 -11.83 -14.23
N ASN A 198 -21.78 -12.51 -14.98
CA ASN A 198 -22.39 -11.99 -16.21
C ASN A 198 -23.93 -12.05 -16.21
N ASN A 199 -24.55 -12.42 -15.09
CA ASN A 199 -26.00 -12.39 -14.90
C ASN A 199 -26.37 -11.93 -13.48
N LEU A 200 -27.59 -11.39 -13.32
CA LEU A 200 -28.03 -10.83 -12.04
C LEU A 200 -28.36 -11.90 -11.00
N GLU A 201 -28.74 -13.10 -11.43
CA GLU A 201 -29.09 -14.23 -10.56
C GLU A 201 -27.90 -14.65 -9.71
N ASP A 202 -26.70 -14.75 -10.31
CA ASP A 202 -25.45 -15.05 -9.63
C ASP A 202 -24.96 -13.87 -8.79
N LEU A 203 -25.15 -12.64 -9.26
CA LEU A 203 -24.82 -11.44 -8.49
C LEU A 203 -25.64 -11.38 -7.19
N VAL A 204 -26.96 -11.53 -7.28
CA VAL A 204 -27.85 -11.50 -6.10
C VAL A 204 -27.65 -12.76 -5.24
N GLY A 205 -27.54 -13.94 -5.86
CA GLY A 205 -27.25 -15.20 -5.19
C GLY A 205 -25.97 -15.13 -4.36
N GLY A 206 -24.89 -14.62 -4.94
CA GLY A 206 -23.62 -14.38 -4.24
C GLY A 206 -23.78 -13.46 -3.02
N HIS A 207 -24.56 -12.39 -3.12
CA HIS A 207 -24.84 -11.50 -1.98
C HIS A 207 -25.68 -12.16 -0.88
N ILE A 208 -26.57 -13.11 -1.21
CA ILE A 208 -27.27 -13.93 -0.22
C ILE A 208 -26.25 -14.77 0.58
N TYR A 209 -25.30 -15.42 -0.10
CA TYR A 209 -24.25 -16.19 0.56
C TYR A 209 -23.34 -15.30 1.45
N VAL A 210 -22.95 -14.14 0.96
CA VAL A 210 -22.17 -13.16 1.73
C VAL A 210 -22.96 -12.70 2.96
N ALA A 211 -24.25 -12.39 2.83
CA ALA A 211 -25.10 -12.00 3.94
C ALA A 211 -25.15 -13.09 5.02
N VAL A 212 -25.41 -14.35 4.63
CA VAL A 212 -25.44 -15.49 5.56
C VAL A 212 -24.09 -15.67 6.26
N LEU A 213 -22.99 -15.59 5.51
CA LEU A 213 -21.65 -15.73 6.06
C LEU A 213 -21.31 -14.62 7.07
N LEU A 214 -21.65 -13.37 6.75
CA LEU A 214 -21.39 -12.21 7.62
C LEU A 214 -22.26 -12.25 8.88
N LEU A 215 -23.54 -12.63 8.77
CA LEU A 215 -24.42 -12.77 9.92
C LEU A 215 -23.98 -13.92 10.84
N ALA A 216 -23.74 -15.11 10.28
CA ALA A 216 -23.29 -16.26 11.05
C ALA A 216 -21.91 -16.02 11.68
N GLY A 217 -20.98 -15.46 10.91
CA GLY A 217 -19.66 -15.06 11.39
C GLY A 217 -19.72 -13.96 12.45
N GLY A 218 -20.63 -13.00 12.31
CA GLY A 218 -20.85 -11.94 13.29
C GLY A 218 -21.37 -12.48 14.62
N ILE A 219 -22.38 -13.36 14.60
CA ILE A 219 -22.86 -14.07 15.80
C ILE A 219 -21.74 -14.89 16.43
N TRP A 220 -20.99 -15.63 15.62
CA TRP A 220 -19.86 -16.43 16.08
C TRP A 220 -18.82 -15.57 16.81
N HIS A 221 -18.41 -14.44 16.23
CA HIS A 221 -17.41 -13.54 16.82
C HIS A 221 -17.90 -12.81 18.08
N ILE A 222 -19.22 -12.67 18.27
CA ILE A 222 -19.81 -12.16 19.51
C ILE A 222 -19.73 -13.20 20.63
N VAL A 223 -20.03 -14.47 20.31
CA VAL A 223 -20.19 -15.54 21.30
C VAL A 223 -18.87 -16.23 21.63
N VAL A 224 -17.94 -16.33 20.67
CA VAL A 224 -16.71 -17.11 20.81
C VAL A 224 -15.49 -16.16 20.82
N PRO A 225 -14.77 -16.06 21.95
CA PRO A 225 -13.54 -15.28 22.00
C PRO A 225 -12.44 -15.93 21.14
N PRO A 226 -11.43 -15.16 20.68
CA PRO A 226 -10.35 -15.71 19.86
C PRO A 226 -9.65 -16.90 20.53
N PHE A 227 -9.41 -17.96 19.75
CA PHE A 227 -8.69 -19.14 20.25
C PHE A 227 -7.23 -18.81 20.60
N ASN A 228 -6.62 -19.61 21.48
CA ASN A 228 -5.23 -19.37 21.91
C ASN A 228 -4.22 -19.37 20.75
N TRP A 229 -4.41 -20.22 19.73
CA TRP A 229 -3.53 -20.23 18.56
C TRP A 229 -3.63 -18.93 17.74
N VAL A 230 -4.82 -18.29 17.72
CA VAL A 230 -5.01 -16.97 17.09
C VAL A 230 -4.25 -15.92 17.87
N LYS A 231 -4.40 -15.90 19.20
CA LYS A 231 -3.68 -14.99 20.10
C LYS A 231 -2.16 -15.11 19.99
N GLN A 232 -1.64 -16.29 19.68
CA GLN A 232 -0.22 -16.54 19.50
C GLN A 232 0.31 -16.09 18.12
N ARG A 233 -0.55 -16.02 17.10
CA ARG A 233 -0.13 -15.77 15.71
C ARG A 233 -0.38 -14.34 15.25
N PHE A 234 -1.40 -13.68 15.79
CA PHE A 234 -1.82 -12.33 15.44
C PHE A 234 -1.38 -11.30 16.49
N LEU A 235 -1.19 -10.07 16.03
CA LEU A 235 -0.78 -8.93 16.84
C LEU A 235 -2.01 -8.18 17.33
N PHE A 236 -2.32 -8.32 18.63
CA PHE A 236 -3.36 -7.57 19.30
C PHE A 236 -2.80 -6.23 19.80
N SER A 237 -2.69 -5.27 18.89
CA SER A 237 -2.27 -3.89 19.13
C SER A 237 -2.97 -2.95 18.15
N GLY A 238 -3.05 -1.65 18.45
CA GLY A 238 -3.64 -0.66 17.55
C GLY A 238 -3.01 -0.68 16.15
N ASP A 239 -1.67 -0.66 16.05
CA ASP A 239 -0.96 -0.77 14.77
C ASP A 239 -1.19 -2.13 14.08
N GLY A 240 -1.29 -3.23 14.83
CA GLY A 240 -1.52 -4.57 14.27
C GLY A 240 -2.91 -4.72 13.64
N ILE A 241 -3.95 -4.34 14.37
CA ILE A 241 -5.35 -4.42 13.91
C ILE A 241 -5.60 -3.45 12.76
N LEU A 242 -5.02 -2.24 12.82
CA LEU A 242 -5.03 -1.29 11.71
C LEU A 242 -4.37 -1.88 10.47
N ALA A 243 -3.20 -2.52 10.61
CA ALA A 243 -2.51 -3.13 9.48
C ALA A 243 -3.33 -4.22 8.79
N TYR A 244 -3.98 -5.11 9.55
CA TYR A 244 -4.88 -6.12 8.97
C TYR A 244 -6.03 -5.50 8.18
N SER A 245 -6.61 -4.43 8.70
CA SER A 245 -7.68 -3.69 8.04
C SER A 245 -7.20 -2.99 6.76
N LEU A 246 -5.98 -2.43 6.79
CA LEU A 246 -5.33 -1.80 5.62
C LEU A 246 -5.02 -2.81 4.51
N PHE A 247 -4.58 -4.02 4.86
CA PHE A 247 -4.44 -5.10 3.87
C PHE A 247 -5.79 -5.54 3.31
N GLY A 248 -6.83 -5.62 4.15
CA GLY A 248 -8.19 -5.94 3.72
C GLY A 248 -8.75 -4.93 2.73
N ILE A 249 -8.65 -3.63 3.02
CA ILE A 249 -9.16 -2.58 2.13
C ILE A 249 -8.31 -2.44 0.85
N ALA A 250 -6.99 -2.72 0.92
CA ALA A 250 -6.16 -2.78 -0.29
C ALA A 250 -6.60 -3.91 -1.21
N LEU A 251 -6.86 -5.12 -0.67
CA LEU A 251 -7.39 -6.24 -1.45
C LEU A 251 -8.75 -5.89 -2.07
N ALA A 252 -9.66 -5.30 -1.29
CA ALA A 252 -10.97 -4.86 -1.78
C ALA A 252 -10.85 -3.77 -2.85
N GLY A 253 -9.91 -2.83 -2.71
CA GLY A 253 -9.67 -1.77 -3.69
C GLY A 253 -9.09 -2.28 -5.01
N PHE A 254 -8.16 -3.25 -4.97
CA PHE A 254 -7.68 -3.91 -6.19
C PHE A 254 -8.79 -4.73 -6.86
N ALA A 255 -9.60 -5.46 -6.08
CA ALA A 255 -10.74 -6.18 -6.60
C ALA A 255 -11.77 -5.23 -7.24
N ALA A 256 -12.13 -4.13 -6.57
CA ALA A 256 -13.05 -3.12 -7.09
C ALA A 256 -12.53 -2.45 -8.36
N SER A 257 -11.23 -2.14 -8.41
CA SER A 257 -10.56 -1.62 -9.60
C SER A 257 -10.66 -2.57 -10.79
N TYR A 258 -10.39 -3.86 -10.58
CA TYR A 258 -10.50 -4.88 -11.62
C TYR A 258 -11.96 -5.08 -12.05
N TYR A 259 -12.89 -5.19 -11.10
CA TYR A 259 -14.32 -5.36 -11.36
C TYR A 259 -14.87 -4.17 -12.17
N CYS A 260 -14.53 -2.94 -11.79
CA CYS A 260 -14.87 -1.72 -12.52
C CYS A 260 -14.26 -1.70 -13.92
N GLY A 261 -13.02 -2.15 -14.08
CA GLY A 261 -12.32 -2.12 -15.37
C GLY A 261 -12.96 -3.05 -16.40
N PHE A 262 -13.35 -4.27 -16.01
CA PHE A 262 -13.67 -5.34 -16.96
C PHE A 262 -15.11 -5.82 -16.94
N ASN A 263 -15.83 -5.71 -15.82
CA ASN A 263 -17.19 -6.24 -15.73
C ASN A 263 -18.18 -5.28 -16.40
N SER A 264 -19.04 -5.81 -17.28
CA SER A 264 -20.07 -5.06 -17.99
C SER A 264 -21.47 -5.21 -17.39
N LEU A 265 -21.65 -6.09 -16.40
CA LEU A 265 -22.94 -6.29 -15.73
C LEU A 265 -23.12 -5.32 -14.56
N ALA A 266 -22.23 -5.38 -13.56
CA ALA A 266 -22.32 -4.51 -12.37
C ALA A 266 -21.86 -3.08 -12.67
N TYR A 267 -21.07 -2.91 -13.72
CA TYR A 267 -20.73 -1.62 -14.32
C TYR A 267 -21.23 -1.61 -15.77
N PRO A 268 -22.51 -1.32 -16.02
CA PRO A 268 -23.07 -1.26 -17.37
C PRO A 268 -22.32 -0.27 -18.27
N VAL A 269 -22.17 -0.62 -19.55
CA VAL A 269 -21.41 0.20 -20.52
C VAL A 269 -22.12 1.52 -20.84
N GLU A 270 -23.44 1.54 -20.70
CA GLU A 270 -24.33 2.69 -20.90
C GLU A 270 -24.05 3.80 -19.87
N PHE A 271 -23.70 3.41 -18.64
CA PHE A 271 -23.48 4.36 -17.54
C PHE A 271 -22.00 4.69 -17.33
N TYR A 272 -21.10 3.71 -17.52
CA TYR A 272 -19.69 3.84 -17.18
C TYR A 272 -18.77 3.96 -18.39
N GLY A 273 -19.26 3.63 -19.59
CA GLY A 273 -18.49 3.57 -20.82
C GLY A 273 -17.94 2.17 -21.09
N PRO A 274 -17.25 1.96 -22.22
CA PRO A 274 -16.70 0.67 -22.63
C PRO A 274 -15.76 0.05 -21.59
N THR A 275 -15.64 -1.27 -21.62
CA THR A 275 -14.67 -2.01 -20.78
C THR A 275 -13.24 -1.65 -21.15
N LEU A 276 -12.35 -1.69 -20.16
CA LEU A 276 -10.97 -1.22 -20.29
C LEU A 276 -10.00 -2.34 -20.62
N GLU A 277 -8.81 -1.96 -21.06
CA GLU A 277 -7.63 -2.81 -21.06
C GLU A 277 -6.65 -2.35 -19.97
N LEU A 278 -5.88 -3.30 -19.42
CA LEU A 278 -4.84 -3.01 -18.45
C LEU A 278 -3.48 -2.99 -19.12
N LYS A 279 -2.79 -1.84 -19.06
CA LYS A 279 -1.40 -1.74 -19.49
C LYS A 279 -0.47 -2.00 -18.33
N SER A 280 0.20 -3.14 -18.33
CA SER A 280 1.23 -3.49 -17.36
C SER A 280 2.57 -2.81 -17.70
N ALA A 281 2.66 -1.50 -17.48
CA ALA A 281 3.90 -0.72 -17.55
C ALA A 281 4.54 -0.57 -16.15
N PHE A 282 5.56 0.30 -16.02
CA PHE A 282 6.16 0.63 -14.72
C PHE A 282 5.11 1.05 -13.67
N LEU A 283 4.10 1.81 -14.09
CA LEU A 283 2.87 2.03 -13.35
C LEU A 283 1.73 1.34 -14.11
N PRO A 284 1.09 0.31 -13.54
CA PRO A 284 -0.09 -0.29 -14.15
C PRO A 284 -1.24 0.71 -14.19
N PHE A 285 -1.89 0.82 -15.34
CA PHE A 285 -3.07 1.67 -15.49
C PHE A 285 -4.07 1.08 -16.48
N TYR A 286 -5.34 1.40 -16.25
CA TYR A 286 -6.43 1.03 -17.14
C TYR A 286 -6.65 2.12 -18.17
N TYR A 287 -6.86 1.73 -19.42
CA TYR A 287 -7.13 2.65 -20.52
C TYR A 287 -8.18 2.10 -21.46
N GLU A 288 -8.78 2.99 -22.23
CA GLU A 288 -9.70 2.63 -23.29
C GLU A 288 -8.91 2.48 -24.60
N PRO A 289 -8.93 1.31 -25.28
CA PRO A 289 -8.19 1.10 -26.52
C PRO A 289 -8.65 2.01 -27.66
N ASN A 290 -9.97 2.26 -27.72
CA ASN A 290 -10.62 3.14 -28.68
C ASN A 290 -11.34 4.24 -27.90
N PRO A 291 -10.71 5.42 -27.71
CA PRO A 291 -11.27 6.47 -26.86
C PRO A 291 -12.67 6.90 -27.30
N SER A 292 -13.64 6.80 -26.40
CA SER A 292 -15.02 7.27 -26.62
C SER A 292 -15.11 8.80 -26.62
N MET A 293 -14.15 9.47 -25.98
CA MET A 293 -14.13 10.93 -25.83
C MET A 293 -12.92 11.55 -26.54
N ALA A 294 -13.13 12.68 -27.22
CA ALA A 294 -12.04 13.43 -27.85
C ALA A 294 -11.05 14.03 -26.83
N THR A 295 -11.55 14.41 -25.64
CA THR A 295 -10.76 14.91 -24.52
C THR A 295 -11.32 14.37 -23.21
N GLY A 296 -10.43 14.09 -22.24
CA GLY A 296 -10.83 13.55 -20.94
C GLY A 296 -10.84 12.02 -20.89
N TYR A 297 -11.50 11.49 -19.86
CA TYR A 297 -11.58 10.06 -19.57
C TYR A 297 -12.99 9.71 -19.12
N THR A 298 -13.46 8.51 -19.50
CA THR A 298 -14.76 8.02 -19.05
C THR A 298 -14.79 7.78 -17.55
N SER A 299 -15.99 7.77 -16.97
CA SER A 299 -16.19 7.45 -15.55
C SER A 299 -15.55 6.13 -15.14
N ARG A 300 -15.57 5.10 -15.99
CA ARG A 300 -14.89 3.82 -15.74
C ARG A 300 -13.38 3.97 -15.60
N VAL A 301 -12.74 4.72 -16.51
CA VAL A 301 -11.28 4.96 -16.46
C VAL A 301 -10.89 5.66 -15.16
N TRP A 302 -11.66 6.68 -14.75
CA TRP A 302 -11.44 7.37 -13.49
C TRP A 302 -11.54 6.43 -12.28
N LEU A 303 -12.65 5.71 -12.18
CA LEU A 303 -12.92 4.81 -11.05
C LEU A 303 -11.89 3.69 -10.96
N ALA A 304 -11.61 2.99 -12.06
CA ALA A 304 -10.68 1.86 -12.08
C ALA A 304 -9.26 2.28 -11.66
N ASN A 305 -8.75 3.39 -12.20
CA ASN A 305 -7.40 3.87 -11.88
C ASN A 305 -7.31 4.48 -10.48
N ALA A 306 -8.29 5.31 -10.07
CA ALA A 306 -8.28 5.91 -8.75
C ALA A 306 -8.28 4.84 -7.64
N HIS A 307 -9.14 3.82 -7.76
CA HIS A 307 -9.18 2.72 -6.80
C HIS A 307 -7.90 1.87 -6.84
N PHE A 308 -7.29 1.66 -8.02
CA PHE A 308 -6.01 0.95 -8.12
C PHE A 308 -4.91 1.65 -7.31
N TYR A 309 -4.73 2.96 -7.51
CA TYR A 309 -3.67 3.71 -6.83
C TYR A 309 -3.98 3.92 -5.35
N LEU A 310 -5.24 4.13 -4.96
CA LEU A 310 -5.63 4.14 -3.55
C LEU A 310 -5.33 2.79 -2.87
N ALA A 311 -5.70 1.68 -3.51
CA ALA A 311 -5.40 0.32 -3.02
C ALA A 311 -3.89 0.09 -2.86
N PHE A 312 -3.10 0.57 -3.82
CA PHE A 312 -1.64 0.55 -3.72
C PHE A 312 -1.18 1.29 -2.45
N PHE A 313 -1.57 2.55 -2.24
CA PHE A 313 -1.17 3.29 -1.03
C PHE A 313 -1.70 2.68 0.28
N PHE A 314 -2.89 2.08 0.28
CA PHE A 314 -3.38 1.32 1.43
C PHE A 314 -2.52 0.08 1.70
N LEU A 315 -2.03 -0.61 0.67
CA LEU A 315 -1.09 -1.73 0.83
C LEU A 315 0.21 -1.26 1.48
N GLN A 316 0.79 -0.14 1.04
CA GLN A 316 1.98 0.42 1.70
C GLN A 316 1.70 0.85 3.14
N GLY A 317 0.54 1.45 3.41
CA GLY A 317 0.11 1.77 4.78
C GLY A 317 0.03 0.51 5.66
N GLY A 318 -0.53 -0.57 5.14
CA GLY A 318 -0.59 -1.86 5.83
C GLY A 318 0.81 -2.41 6.13
N LEU A 319 1.73 -2.38 5.16
CA LEU A 319 3.12 -2.80 5.35
C LEU A 319 3.82 -1.96 6.42
N TRP A 320 3.63 -0.65 6.39
CA TRP A 320 4.20 0.30 7.36
C TRP A 320 3.73 0.00 8.78
N HIS A 321 2.41 -0.09 8.99
CA HIS A 321 1.84 -0.34 10.32
C HIS A 321 2.15 -1.76 10.82
N TYR A 322 2.19 -2.76 9.93
CA TYR A 322 2.55 -4.13 10.30
C TYR A 322 3.99 -4.22 10.81
N GLN A 323 4.94 -3.60 10.11
CA GLN A 323 6.35 -3.54 10.53
C GLN A 323 6.49 -2.86 11.90
N ARG A 324 5.78 -1.75 12.12
CA ARG A 324 5.75 -1.08 13.42
C ARG A 324 5.16 -1.95 14.53
N ALA A 325 4.08 -2.68 14.26
CA ALA A 325 3.47 -3.61 15.20
C ALA A 325 4.43 -4.75 15.57
N MET A 326 5.26 -5.20 14.62
CA MET A 326 6.34 -6.19 14.83
C MET A 326 7.55 -5.63 15.60
N GLY A 327 7.61 -4.32 15.85
CA GLY A 327 8.69 -3.67 16.59
C GLY A 327 9.85 -3.14 15.74
N PHE A 328 9.65 -3.00 14.42
CA PHE A 328 10.66 -2.43 13.53
C PHE A 328 10.75 -0.90 13.69
N ASP A 329 11.88 -0.36 14.18
CA ASP A 329 12.14 1.09 14.21
C ASP A 329 12.83 1.57 12.93
N ILE A 330 12.03 2.17 12.05
CA ILE A 330 12.51 2.80 10.81
C ILE A 330 13.43 3.97 11.12
N GLY A 331 13.22 4.69 12.24
CA GLY A 331 14.10 5.77 12.65
C GLY A 331 15.50 5.27 12.98
N GLU A 332 15.61 4.13 13.65
CA GLU A 332 16.90 3.49 13.95
C GLU A 332 17.57 2.99 12.68
N GLN A 333 16.83 2.39 11.75
CA GLN A 333 17.32 1.98 10.43
C GLN A 333 17.84 3.17 9.62
N VAL A 334 17.11 4.28 9.57
CA VAL A 334 17.52 5.49 8.85
C VAL A 334 18.75 6.10 9.50
N ARG A 335 18.81 6.16 10.84
CA ARG A 335 20.02 6.61 11.57
C ARG A 335 21.22 5.71 11.31
N ASP A 336 21.01 4.39 11.29
CA ASP A 336 22.05 3.40 10.97
C ASP A 336 22.53 3.54 9.52
N TRP A 337 21.60 3.73 8.57
CA TRP A 337 21.92 3.96 7.17
C TRP A 337 22.67 5.27 6.96
N GLN A 338 22.22 6.36 7.57
CA GLN A 338 22.92 7.65 7.56
C GLN A 338 24.32 7.54 8.15
N ARG A 339 24.48 6.83 9.28
CA ARG A 339 25.78 6.53 9.89
C ARG A 339 26.67 5.73 8.95
N LYS A 340 26.18 4.62 8.38
CA LYS A 340 26.92 3.77 7.43
C LYS A 340 27.32 4.53 6.17
N PHE A 341 26.42 5.40 5.67
CA PHE A 341 26.70 6.24 4.52
C PHE A 341 27.80 7.25 4.85
N ALA A 342 27.70 7.94 6.00
CA ALA A 342 28.71 8.87 6.48
C ALA A 342 30.09 8.19 6.66
N GLU A 343 30.13 7.00 7.25
CA GLU A 343 31.35 6.17 7.39
C GLU A 343 31.94 5.76 6.04
N ALA A 344 31.11 5.41 5.06
CA ALA A 344 31.56 5.07 3.71
C ALA A 344 32.15 6.27 2.98
N THR A 345 31.50 7.44 3.04
CA THR A 345 32.05 8.70 2.49
C THR A 345 33.32 9.15 3.22
N GLY A 346 33.39 8.97 4.54
CA GLY A 346 34.59 9.27 5.33
C GLY A 346 35.77 8.37 4.94
N LYS A 347 35.55 7.06 4.73
CA LYS A 347 36.57 6.12 4.25
C LYS A 347 36.99 6.39 2.81
N LEU A 348 36.08 6.83 1.95
CA LEU A 348 36.41 7.31 0.60
C LEU A 348 37.34 8.53 0.66
N ALA A 349 37.06 9.52 1.51
CA ALA A 349 37.93 10.70 1.68
C ALA A 349 39.34 10.34 2.18
N VAL A 350 39.48 9.40 3.11
CA VAL A 350 40.78 8.95 3.63
C VAL A 350 41.60 8.19 2.58
N ASN A 351 40.96 7.39 1.72
CA ASN A 351 41.67 6.66 0.66
C ASN A 351 42.22 7.56 -0.46
N TYR A 352 41.64 8.75 -0.67
CA TYR A 352 42.18 9.77 -1.59
C TYR A 352 43.22 10.69 -0.91
N GLN A 353 43.33 10.68 0.41
CA GLN A 353 44.38 11.37 1.18
C GLN A 353 45.53 10.42 1.52
N LYS A 354 46.23 9.87 0.52
CA LYS A 354 47.64 9.53 0.74
C LYS A 354 48.44 10.82 0.65
N PRO A 355 49.07 11.31 1.72
CA PRO A 355 49.92 12.49 1.63
C PRO A 355 51.10 12.15 0.71
N PHE A 356 51.10 12.70 -0.50
CA PHE A 356 52.24 12.64 -1.38
C PHE A 356 53.31 13.55 -0.77
N SER A 357 54.32 12.96 -0.13
CA SER A 357 55.50 13.68 0.33
C SER A 357 56.35 14.05 -0.89
N SER A 358 56.00 15.14 -1.57
CA SER A 358 56.86 15.72 -2.61
C SER A 358 58.01 16.46 -1.94
N GLN A 359 59.22 15.90 -2.00
CA GLN A 359 60.43 16.66 -1.69
C GLN A 359 60.79 17.55 -2.88
N PRO A 360 60.94 18.89 -2.71
CA PRO A 360 61.31 19.77 -3.80
C PRO A 360 62.76 19.48 -4.24
N LYS A 361 62.94 19.08 -5.51
CA LYS A 361 64.26 19.03 -6.16
C LYS A 361 64.55 20.39 -6.82
N SER A 362 65.79 20.84 -6.68
CA SER A 362 66.33 22.09 -7.23
C SER A 362 66.07 22.22 -8.74
N MET A 363 65.54 23.38 -9.14
CA MET A 363 65.02 23.72 -10.45
C MET A 363 66.12 24.36 -11.31
N LEU A 364 66.98 23.56 -11.94
CA LEU A 364 68.02 24.06 -12.86
C LEU A 364 68.05 23.42 -14.25
N ASP A 365 67.18 22.46 -14.57
CA ASP A 365 67.19 21.78 -15.89
C ASP A 365 65.80 21.65 -16.56
N VAL A 366 64.87 22.59 -16.32
CA VAL A 366 63.55 22.55 -16.98
C VAL A 366 63.33 23.82 -17.81
N CYS A 367 63.67 23.73 -19.10
CA CYS A 367 63.31 24.71 -20.12
C CYS A 367 61.81 24.61 -20.44
N TYR A 368 61.08 25.71 -20.30
CA TYR A 368 59.67 25.80 -20.65
C TYR A 368 59.51 26.12 -22.14
N GLU A 369 58.98 25.18 -22.94
CA GLU A 369 58.39 25.50 -24.24
C GLU A 369 56.88 25.81 -24.08
N ARG A 370 56.38 26.82 -24.80
CA ARG A 370 54.95 27.17 -24.81
C ARG A 370 54.17 26.08 -25.56
N PRO A 371 53.10 25.50 -24.99
CA PRO A 371 52.20 24.64 -25.75
C PRO A 371 51.50 25.45 -26.83
N ARG A 372 51.67 25.06 -28.11
CA ARG A 372 50.82 25.51 -29.22
C ARG A 372 49.45 24.85 -29.08
N SER A 373 48.40 25.66 -28.95
CA SER A 373 47.02 25.18 -28.89
C SER A 373 46.49 24.94 -30.31
N GLU A 374 46.32 23.68 -30.71
CA GLU A 374 45.44 23.33 -31.82
C GLU A 374 44.05 22.97 -31.27
N PRO A 375 42.95 23.53 -31.81
CA PRO A 375 41.61 23.30 -31.30
C PRO A 375 41.12 21.90 -31.65
N GLN A 376 40.84 21.08 -30.63
CA GLN A 376 40.16 19.79 -30.77
C GLN A 376 38.65 20.00 -30.98
N PRO A 377 38.01 19.30 -31.92
CA PRO A 377 36.60 19.47 -32.22
C PRO A 377 35.69 18.87 -31.13
N VAL A 378 34.58 19.56 -30.88
CA VAL A 378 33.50 19.16 -29.97
C VAL A 378 32.90 17.82 -30.42
N LEU A 379 33.01 16.79 -29.58
CA LEU A 379 32.34 15.51 -29.78
C LEU A 379 30.81 15.70 -29.78
N LYS A 380 30.22 15.78 -30.97
CA LYS A 380 28.80 15.54 -31.21
C LYS A 380 28.52 14.04 -31.10
N PHE A 381 27.63 13.65 -30.19
CA PHE A 381 26.93 12.36 -30.30
C PHE A 381 25.51 12.64 -30.81
N GLU A 382 25.28 12.44 -32.10
CA GLU A 382 23.95 12.26 -32.67
C GLU A 382 23.75 10.73 -32.84
N GLN A 383 22.79 10.13 -32.12
CA GLN A 383 22.32 8.78 -32.43
C GLN A 383 20.91 8.85 -33.05
N PRO A 384 20.67 8.20 -34.20
CA PRO A 384 19.34 8.13 -34.80
C PRO A 384 18.42 7.14 -34.06
N PHE A 385 17.12 7.44 -34.08
CA PHE A 385 16.03 6.86 -33.28
C PHE A 385 15.60 5.42 -33.66
N GLY A 386 16.51 4.57 -34.17
CA GLY A 386 16.12 3.40 -34.98
C GLY A 386 16.75 2.04 -34.68
N SER A 387 17.53 1.82 -33.62
CA SER A 387 18.10 0.49 -33.34
C SER A 387 18.05 0.12 -31.86
N TYR A 388 17.02 -0.64 -31.48
CA TYR A 388 16.91 -1.32 -30.19
C TYR A 388 17.28 -2.80 -30.35
N ASP A 389 18.56 -3.08 -30.60
CA ASP A 389 19.12 -4.41 -30.42
C ASP A 389 20.41 -4.30 -29.62
N TYR A 390 20.52 -5.11 -28.57
CA TYR A 390 21.69 -5.12 -27.69
C TYR A 390 22.91 -5.65 -28.45
N CYS A 391 23.83 -4.76 -28.84
CA CYS A 391 25.14 -5.14 -29.37
C CYS A 391 26.14 -5.37 -28.22
N GLN A 392 26.75 -6.56 -28.19
CA GLN A 392 27.84 -6.89 -27.29
C GLN A 392 29.03 -5.95 -27.57
N SER A 393 29.55 -5.27 -26.55
CA SER A 393 30.64 -4.29 -26.72
C SER A 393 31.88 -4.96 -27.31
N GLN A 394 32.19 -4.68 -28.58
CA GLN A 394 33.51 -4.96 -29.12
C GLN A 394 34.48 -3.98 -28.46
N GLY A 395 35.45 -4.51 -27.73
CA GLY A 395 36.43 -3.71 -27.01
C GLY A 395 37.19 -2.81 -27.98
N ILE A 396 37.09 -1.50 -27.77
CA ILE A 396 37.96 -0.52 -28.40
C ILE A 396 39.35 -0.73 -27.79
N GLU A 397 40.34 -1.13 -28.59
CA GLU A 397 41.74 -1.09 -28.16
C GLU A 397 42.09 0.37 -27.85
N THR A 398 42.30 0.69 -26.58
CA THR A 398 42.75 2.01 -26.16
C THR A 398 44.20 2.20 -26.59
N PRO A 399 44.54 3.21 -27.39
CA PRO A 399 45.93 3.49 -27.75
C PRO A 399 46.75 3.80 -26.49
N SER A 400 48.01 3.38 -26.48
CA SER A 400 48.88 3.61 -25.33
C SER A 400 49.16 5.10 -25.18
N LEU A 401 49.25 5.61 -23.95
CA LEU A 401 49.55 7.03 -23.68
C LEU A 401 50.89 7.50 -24.27
N THR A 402 51.77 6.55 -24.58
CA THR A 402 53.04 6.74 -25.31
C THR A 402 52.82 7.14 -26.78
N ASP A 403 51.79 6.59 -27.43
CA ASP A 403 51.45 6.88 -28.83
C ASP A 403 50.70 8.23 -28.97
N ILE A 404 50.02 8.66 -27.91
CA ILE A 404 49.22 9.91 -27.89
C ILE A 404 50.10 11.14 -27.62
N ASN A 405 51.12 11.02 -26.77
CA ASN A 405 51.86 12.19 -26.27
C ASN A 405 53.31 12.31 -26.79
N GLY A 406 53.80 11.38 -27.62
CA GLY A 406 55.09 11.50 -28.32
C GLY A 406 56.35 11.59 -27.45
N ILE A 407 56.25 11.38 -26.14
CA ILE A 407 57.36 11.54 -25.17
C ILE A 407 57.88 10.15 -24.76
N GLN A 408 59.14 9.84 -25.11
CA GLN A 408 59.76 8.53 -24.91
C GLN A 408 60.10 8.16 -23.45
N THR A 409 60.06 9.10 -22.50
CA THR A 409 60.44 8.85 -21.11
C THR A 409 59.51 9.56 -20.13
N THR A 410 58.72 8.78 -19.38
CA THR A 410 57.89 9.27 -18.26
C THR A 410 58.48 8.81 -16.94
N LEU A 411 58.60 9.73 -15.97
CA LEU A 411 59.30 9.51 -14.69
C LEU A 411 58.62 8.46 -13.78
N TYR A 412 57.36 8.11 -14.04
CA TYR A 412 56.64 7.02 -13.37
C TYR A 412 55.73 6.29 -14.35
N GLN A 413 56.04 5.04 -14.67
CA GLN A 413 55.16 4.15 -15.43
C GLN A 413 54.39 3.26 -14.44
N THR A 414 53.11 3.52 -14.22
CA THR A 414 52.26 2.67 -13.38
C THR A 414 51.70 1.51 -14.21
N LYS A 415 52.25 0.30 -14.04
CA LYS A 415 51.68 -0.92 -14.65
C LYS A 415 50.43 -1.35 -13.89
N TYR A 416 49.27 -0.99 -14.40
CA TYR A 416 47.99 -1.46 -13.87
C TYR A 416 47.83 -2.95 -14.16
N HIS A 417 47.77 -3.78 -13.11
CA HIS A 417 47.44 -5.19 -13.26
C HIS A 417 45.93 -5.32 -13.03
N PRO A 418 45.13 -5.72 -14.04
CA PRO A 418 43.70 -5.88 -13.86
C PRO A 418 43.43 -7.01 -12.87
N ARG A 419 43.04 -6.66 -11.64
CA ARG A 419 42.47 -7.62 -10.69
C ARG A 419 41.00 -7.81 -11.06
N LYS A 420 40.63 -9.02 -11.49
CA LYS A 420 39.23 -9.45 -11.60
C LYS A 420 38.62 -9.47 -10.19
N ILE A 421 37.91 -8.41 -9.81
CA ILE A 421 37.10 -8.39 -8.61
C ILE A 421 35.79 -9.11 -8.95
N VAL A 422 35.64 -10.34 -8.49
CA VAL A 422 34.39 -11.10 -8.62
C VAL A 422 33.45 -10.60 -7.51
N PHE A 423 32.41 -9.84 -7.88
CA PHE A 423 31.48 -9.21 -6.93
C PHE A 423 30.44 -10.16 -6.31
N TYR A 424 30.50 -11.46 -6.64
CA TYR A 424 29.62 -12.49 -6.08
C TYR A 424 30.36 -13.81 -5.89
N GLN A 425 30.39 -14.33 -4.67
CA GLN A 425 30.91 -15.67 -4.38
C GLN A 425 29.75 -16.66 -4.45
N ASN A 426 29.74 -17.54 -5.46
CA ASN A 426 28.81 -18.67 -5.50
C ASN A 426 28.98 -19.53 -4.24
N SER A 427 27.88 -19.92 -3.60
CA SER A 427 27.90 -20.94 -2.54
C SER A 427 28.56 -22.19 -3.10
N ALA A 428 29.67 -22.61 -2.51
CA ALA A 428 30.41 -23.77 -2.97
C ALA A 428 29.51 -25.02 -3.00
N LEU A 429 29.34 -25.58 -4.20
CA LEU A 429 28.92 -26.95 -4.43
C LEU A 429 29.91 -27.87 -3.70
N THR A 430 29.53 -28.34 -2.51
CA THR A 430 30.20 -29.49 -1.92
C THR A 430 29.50 -30.72 -2.49
N GLN A 431 30.23 -31.48 -3.31
CA GLN A 431 29.75 -32.77 -3.82
C GLN A 431 29.48 -33.71 -2.65
N ALA A 432 28.21 -33.89 -2.31
CA ALA A 432 27.73 -35.09 -1.62
C ALA A 432 26.62 -35.68 -2.49
N ARG A 433 26.98 -36.71 -3.25
CA ARG A 433 26.03 -37.65 -3.83
C ARG A 433 25.38 -38.39 -2.66
N GLU A 434 24.13 -38.09 -2.34
CA GLU A 434 23.29 -39.00 -1.55
C GLU A 434 22.02 -39.32 -2.32
N THR A 435 21.95 -40.58 -2.73
CA THR A 435 20.78 -41.27 -3.25
C THR A 435 19.63 -41.24 -2.25
N PHE A 436 18.46 -40.83 -2.72
CA PHE A 436 17.22 -40.79 -1.95
C PHE A 436 16.68 -42.22 -1.77
N ASP A 437 17.02 -42.90 -0.67
CA ASP A 437 16.35 -44.14 -0.26
C ASP A 437 15.18 -43.84 0.67
N ARG A 438 14.00 -44.33 0.28
CA ARG A 438 12.69 -43.92 0.78
C ARG A 438 12.25 -44.82 1.92
N ARG A 439 13.06 -45.04 2.96
CA ARG A 439 12.68 -45.88 4.12
C ARG A 439 13.58 -45.65 5.35
N THR A 440 13.42 -44.53 6.05
CA THR A 440 13.48 -44.46 7.53
C THR A 440 13.26 -43.02 8.02
N LYS A 441 12.34 -42.85 8.96
CA LYS A 441 12.15 -41.61 9.74
C LYS A 441 13.26 -41.52 10.78
N VAL A 442 14.08 -40.47 10.75
CA VAL A 442 14.62 -39.66 11.90
C VAL A 442 15.68 -38.71 11.32
N ALA A 443 15.42 -37.40 11.34
CA ALA A 443 16.44 -36.39 11.04
C ALA A 443 17.21 -36.04 12.34
N LYS A 444 18.50 -36.38 12.41
CA LYS A 444 19.43 -35.85 13.41
C LYS A 444 20.03 -34.55 12.88
N VAL A 445 19.76 -33.44 13.55
CA VAL A 445 20.38 -32.14 13.30
C VAL A 445 21.78 -32.15 13.93
N ALA A 446 22.83 -32.05 13.11
CA ALA A 446 24.21 -31.92 13.57
C ALA A 446 24.52 -30.46 13.93
N TYR A 447 24.48 -30.13 15.21
CA TYR A 447 25.09 -28.91 15.73
C TYR A 447 26.61 -29.04 15.69
N GLY A 448 27.30 -28.03 15.15
CA GLY A 448 28.76 -27.95 15.12
C GLY A 448 29.37 -27.91 16.53
N GLN A 449 30.51 -28.58 16.70
CA GLN A 449 31.24 -28.67 17.96
C GLN A 449 31.82 -27.30 18.39
N PRO A 450 31.82 -26.96 19.69
CA PRO A 450 32.36 -25.69 20.18
C PRO A 450 33.90 -25.66 20.11
N LYS A 451 34.47 -24.54 19.67
CA LYS A 451 35.92 -24.30 19.66
C LYS A 451 36.46 -24.16 21.09
N LYS A 452 37.59 -24.83 21.36
CA LYS A 452 38.37 -24.71 22.61
C LYS A 452 38.77 -23.25 22.88
N GLN A 453 38.55 -22.83 24.12
CA GLN A 453 38.97 -21.56 24.70
C GLN A 453 40.51 -21.54 24.84
N LEU A 454 41.17 -20.53 24.26
CA LEU A 454 42.59 -20.27 24.50
C LEU A 454 42.71 -19.40 25.77
N ASP A 455 43.43 -19.89 26.77
CA ASP A 455 43.83 -19.15 27.97
C ASP A 455 44.89 -18.11 27.60
N ALA A 456 44.47 -16.85 27.45
CA ALA A 456 45.38 -15.72 27.26
C ALA A 456 44.84 -14.44 27.94
N PHE A 457 44.45 -14.52 29.21
CA PHE A 457 44.20 -13.35 30.05
C PHE A 457 44.66 -13.62 31.49
N ASN A 458 45.97 -13.60 31.71
CA ASN A 458 46.58 -13.62 33.04
C ASN A 458 47.56 -12.44 33.22
N GLN A 459 47.09 -11.22 32.92
CA GLN A 459 47.73 -10.01 33.41
C GLN A 459 46.67 -9.09 34.03
N PRO A 460 46.85 -8.62 35.27
CA PRO A 460 45.94 -7.66 35.88
C PRO A 460 46.08 -6.31 35.15
N LEU A 461 44.94 -5.71 34.81
CA LEU A 461 44.87 -4.36 34.24
C LEU A 461 45.23 -3.31 35.31
N ASP A 462 46.08 -2.35 34.98
CA ASP A 462 46.42 -1.24 35.87
C ASP A 462 45.20 -0.38 36.21
N ARG A 463 45.05 -0.01 37.49
CA ARG A 463 44.01 0.91 37.95
C ARG A 463 44.31 2.33 37.46
N VAL A 464 43.56 2.79 36.46
CA VAL A 464 43.51 4.22 36.10
C VAL A 464 42.50 4.90 37.02
N ILE A 465 42.98 5.81 37.88
CA ILE A 465 42.14 6.69 38.70
C ILE A 465 41.91 7.97 37.88
N TYR A 466 40.64 8.33 37.64
CA TYR A 466 40.27 9.59 37.01
C TYR A 466 40.12 10.67 38.08
N GLU A 467 40.91 11.74 37.99
CA GLU A 467 40.67 12.96 38.77
C GLU A 467 39.57 13.81 38.12
N PRO A 468 38.63 14.38 38.90
CA PRO A 468 37.62 15.27 38.36
C PRO A 468 38.23 16.62 37.94
N SER A 469 37.83 17.07 36.75
CA SER A 469 38.18 18.38 36.18
C SER A 469 37.84 19.51 37.16
N GLN A 470 38.85 20.28 37.56
CA GLN A 470 38.68 21.54 38.27
C GLN A 470 38.06 22.56 37.31
N SER A 471 36.85 23.02 37.63
CA SER A 471 36.30 24.24 37.06
C SER A 471 37.05 25.45 37.65
N GLN A 472 37.85 26.15 36.82
CA GLN A 472 38.28 27.50 37.18
C GLN A 472 37.10 28.47 36.99
N PRO A 473 36.81 29.34 37.96
CA PRO A 473 35.92 30.46 37.77
C PRO A 473 36.68 31.60 37.10
N ASP A 474 36.07 32.21 36.09
CA ASP A 474 36.08 33.65 35.82
C ASP A 474 34.97 34.01 34.83
#